data_AF-A0A2T0FN92-F1
#
_entry.id   AF-A0A2T0FN92-F1
#
_cell.length_a   1.000
_cell.length_b   1.000
_cell.length_c   1.000
_cell.angle_alpha   90.00
_cell.angle_beta   90.00
_cell.angle_gamma   90.00
#
_symmetry.space_group_name_H-M   'P 1'
#
loop_
_entity.id
_entity.type
_entity.pdbx_description
1 polymer ?
#
loop_
_entity_poly.entity_id
_entity_poly.type
_entity_poly.pdbx_seq_one_letter_code
_entity_poly.pdbx_strand_id
1 'polypeptide(L)'
;MSQPKYTFKQTLQDVTVYAPLEEGTRAKTLDISIERDTLAVRTPNGVLADGKLYAPIAVDESSWSVVDQKELVITLEKTKAEWWPHVLVGDPEIDIKKIQPENSRLSDLDQETRANVEKMMYDQQQQMRGLPTSDEMQKLNQLDKFKKMHPELDFSTLKKENIHFG
;
A
#
# COMPACT_ATOMS: atom_id res chain seq x y z
N MET A 1 9.70 -9.62 22.21
CA MET A 1 9.22 -9.19 20.88
C MET A 1 9.87 -7.85 20.57
N SER A 2 10.55 -7.71 19.43
CA SER A 2 11.11 -6.41 19.04
C SER A 2 9.97 -5.42 18.81
N GLN A 3 10.10 -4.18 19.30
CA GLN A 3 9.16 -3.13 18.94
C GLN A 3 9.26 -2.83 17.42
N PRO A 4 8.15 -2.47 16.75
CA PRO A 4 8.18 -2.04 15.36
C PRO A 4 9.01 -0.76 15.23
N LYS A 5 9.80 -0.66 14.15
CA LYS A 5 10.73 0.47 13.92
C LYS A 5 10.02 1.80 13.72
N TYR A 6 8.78 1.75 13.26
CA TYR A 6 7.91 2.90 13.03
C TYR A 6 6.44 2.46 13.14
N THR A 7 5.55 3.43 13.25
CA THR A 7 4.10 3.24 13.09
C THR A 7 3.62 4.13 11.94
N PHE A 8 2.41 3.89 11.42
CA PHE A 8 1.85 4.76 10.39
C PHE A 8 0.36 4.99 10.58
N LYS A 9 -0.10 6.12 10.08
CA LYS A 9 -1.50 6.45 9.83
C LYS A 9 -1.66 6.77 8.35
N GLN A 10 -2.88 6.83 7.88
CA GLN A 10 -3.15 7.18 6.50
C GLN A 10 -4.54 7.74 6.34
N THR A 11 -4.72 8.49 5.26
CA THR A 11 -6.01 8.80 4.66
C THR A 11 -6.10 8.07 3.31
N LEU A 12 -7.14 8.34 2.51
CA LEU A 12 -7.12 7.91 1.12
C LEU A 12 -5.99 8.57 0.32
N GLN A 13 -5.61 9.80 0.66
CA GLN A 13 -4.66 10.61 -0.12
C GLN A 13 -3.22 10.46 0.35
N ASP A 14 -2.98 10.18 1.63
CA ASP A 14 -1.61 10.15 2.17
C ASP A 14 -1.37 8.96 3.09
N VAL A 15 -0.08 8.65 3.30
CA VAL A 15 0.41 7.86 4.43
C VAL A 15 1.35 8.72 5.25
N THR A 16 1.15 8.79 6.57
CA THR A 16 2.07 9.44 7.50
C THR A 16 2.75 8.40 8.39
N VAL A 17 4.07 8.30 8.28
CA VAL A 17 4.96 7.43 9.05
C VAL A 17 5.51 8.19 10.25
N TYR A 18 5.50 7.54 11.42
CA TYR A 18 6.02 8.05 12.69
C TYR A 18 7.09 7.09 13.21
N ALA A 19 8.33 7.56 13.30
CA ALA A 19 9.45 6.78 13.82
C ALA A 19 10.09 7.50 15.02
N PRO A 20 10.17 6.86 16.21
CA PRO A 20 10.85 7.45 17.34
C PRO A 20 12.34 7.61 17.04
N LEU A 21 12.89 8.75 17.44
CA LEU A 21 14.31 9.06 17.34
C LEU A 21 14.94 8.98 18.72
N GLU A 22 16.17 8.49 18.77
CA GLU A 22 16.97 8.51 19.99
C GLU A 22 17.40 9.93 20.34
N GLU A 23 17.62 10.16 21.65
CA GLU A 23 18.07 11.44 22.17
C GLU A 23 19.36 11.90 21.48
N GLY A 24 19.37 13.17 21.06
CA GLY A 24 20.51 13.75 20.35
C GLY A 24 20.52 13.53 18.83
N THR A 25 19.58 12.75 18.27
CA THR A 25 19.39 12.66 16.82
C THR A 25 18.97 14.02 16.27
N ARG A 26 19.70 14.53 15.26
CA ARG A 26 19.40 15.81 14.62
C ARG A 26 18.99 15.57 13.17
N ALA A 27 18.16 16.45 12.61
CA ALA A 27 17.72 16.37 11.21
C ALA A 27 18.90 16.19 10.23
N LYS A 28 20.00 16.92 10.44
CA LYS A 28 21.22 16.83 9.61
C LYS A 28 21.98 15.50 9.68
N THR A 29 21.65 14.65 10.64
CA THR A 29 22.27 13.32 10.83
C THR A 29 21.42 12.20 10.23
N LEU A 30 20.25 12.54 9.72
CA LEU A 30 19.37 11.63 9.02
C LEU A 30 19.73 11.63 7.54
N ASP A 31 19.75 10.44 6.95
CA ASP A 31 19.84 10.25 5.50
C ASP A 31 18.50 9.66 5.05
N ILE A 32 17.74 10.48 4.32
CA ILE A 32 16.36 10.19 3.93
C ILE A 32 16.24 10.39 2.42
N SER A 33 15.97 9.29 1.72
CA SER A 33 15.61 9.30 0.30
C SER A 33 14.15 8.92 0.15
N ILE A 34 13.37 9.84 -0.40
CA ILE A 34 11.97 9.64 -0.77
C ILE A 34 11.92 9.66 -2.30
N GLU A 35 11.62 8.52 -2.89
CA GLU A 35 11.48 8.38 -4.35
C GLU A 35 10.08 7.90 -4.69
N ARG A 36 9.75 7.90 -5.99
CA ARG A 36 8.41 7.60 -6.47
C ARG A 36 7.86 6.27 -5.95
N ASP A 37 8.70 5.24 -5.85
CA ASP A 37 8.31 3.89 -5.46
C ASP A 37 9.21 3.28 -4.38
N THR A 38 10.13 4.04 -3.79
CA THR A 38 11.01 3.57 -2.72
C THR A 38 11.18 4.60 -1.60
N LEU A 39 11.39 4.10 -0.40
CA LEU A 39 11.72 4.90 0.78
C LEU A 39 12.94 4.29 1.47
N ALA A 40 13.96 5.13 1.69
CA ALA A 40 15.13 4.80 2.49
C ALA A 40 15.32 5.83 3.60
N VAL A 41 15.45 5.35 4.84
CA VAL A 41 15.61 6.16 6.05
C VAL A 41 16.69 5.52 6.90
N ARG A 42 17.86 6.18 6.95
CA ARG A 42 19.00 5.79 7.78
C ARG A 42 19.22 6.82 8.87
N THR A 43 19.44 6.32 10.08
CA THR A 43 19.81 7.10 11.25
C THR A 43 21.23 6.71 11.68
N PRO A 44 21.87 7.48 12.59
CA PRO A 44 23.15 7.08 13.17
C PRO A 44 23.15 5.69 13.81
N ASN A 45 21.98 5.19 14.21
CA ASN A 45 21.82 3.93 14.94
C ASN A 45 21.33 2.76 14.06
N GLY A 46 21.09 3.01 12.76
CA GLY A 46 20.77 1.95 11.82
C GLY A 46 19.72 2.35 10.78
N VAL A 47 19.06 1.32 10.22
CA VAL A 47 18.10 1.47 9.13
C VAL A 47 16.69 1.40 9.69
N LEU A 48 15.94 2.51 9.59
CA LEU A 48 14.52 2.59 9.97
C LEU A 48 13.62 2.01 8.89
N ALA A 49 13.86 2.39 7.63
CA ALA A 49 13.13 1.96 6.45
C ALA A 49 14.11 1.83 5.27
N ASP A 50 13.98 0.79 4.45
CA ASP A 50 14.77 0.63 3.22
C ASP A 50 14.05 -0.39 2.34
N GLY A 51 13.28 0.10 1.36
CA GLY A 51 12.52 -0.79 0.50
C GLY A 51 11.57 -0.10 -0.46
N LYS A 52 10.83 -0.94 -1.18
CA LYS A 52 9.81 -0.53 -2.13
C LYS A 52 8.52 -0.14 -1.41
N LEU A 53 7.93 0.99 -1.77
CA LEU A 53 6.62 1.42 -1.31
C LEU A 53 5.52 0.50 -1.85
N TYR A 54 4.39 0.40 -1.13
CA TYR A 54 3.24 -0.37 -1.60
C TYR A 54 2.72 0.14 -2.96
N ALA A 55 2.61 1.46 -3.13
CA ALA A 55 2.20 2.10 -4.38
C ALA A 55 2.97 3.42 -4.64
N PRO A 56 2.92 3.97 -5.87
CA PRO A 56 3.65 5.20 -6.20
C PRO A 56 3.12 6.45 -5.49
N ILE A 57 4.05 7.35 -5.14
CA ILE A 57 3.77 8.62 -4.47
C ILE A 57 4.10 9.84 -5.35
N ALA A 58 3.48 10.99 -5.03
CA ALA A 58 3.86 12.30 -5.53
C ALA A 58 5.01 12.84 -4.68
N VAL A 59 6.25 12.65 -5.15
CA VAL A 59 7.47 12.97 -4.39
C VAL A 59 7.52 14.45 -4.01
N ASP A 60 7.17 15.34 -4.94
CA ASP A 60 7.21 16.80 -4.73
C ASP A 60 6.18 17.31 -3.71
N GLU A 61 5.15 16.51 -3.42
CA GLU A 61 4.11 16.79 -2.42
C GLU A 61 4.36 16.04 -1.10
N SER A 62 5.32 15.13 -1.09
CA SER A 62 5.73 14.38 0.09
C SER A 62 6.77 15.16 0.89
N SER A 63 6.78 14.96 2.20
CA SER A 63 7.69 15.70 3.08
C SER A 63 8.10 14.89 4.30
N TRP A 64 9.15 15.34 4.96
CA TRP A 64 9.53 14.81 6.26
C TRP A 64 9.94 15.93 7.21
N SER A 65 9.77 15.70 8.50
CA SER A 65 10.17 16.64 9.54
C SER A 65 10.58 15.90 10.82
N VAL A 66 11.37 16.57 11.64
CA VAL A 66 11.72 16.10 12.98
C VAL A 66 10.92 16.92 13.99
N VAL A 67 10.04 16.26 14.73
CA VAL A 67 9.17 16.87 15.75
C VAL A 67 9.81 16.71 17.13
N ASP A 68 9.94 17.82 17.85
CA ASP A 68 10.50 17.92 19.20
C ASP A 68 11.87 17.23 19.41
N GLN A 69 12.64 17.03 18.34
CA GLN A 69 13.89 16.24 18.33
C GLN A 69 13.73 14.79 18.80
N LYS A 70 12.51 14.26 18.77
CA LYS A 70 12.16 12.95 19.34
C LYS A 70 11.46 12.03 18.35
N GLU A 71 10.89 12.57 17.29
CA GLU A 71 10.13 11.78 16.33
C GLU A 71 10.41 12.27 14.91
N LEU A 72 10.66 11.32 14.01
CA LEU A 72 10.68 11.54 12.58
C LEU A 72 9.27 11.30 12.05
N VAL A 73 8.70 12.32 11.41
CA VAL A 73 7.41 12.26 10.73
C VAL A 73 7.64 12.37 9.24
N ILE A 74 7.19 11.38 8.46
CA ILE A 74 7.27 11.37 7.01
C ILE A 74 5.86 11.28 6.45
N THR A 75 5.44 12.26 5.66
CA THR A 75 4.15 12.26 4.95
C THR A 75 4.40 11.96 3.48
N LEU A 76 3.78 10.90 2.99
CA LEU A 76 3.88 10.39 1.63
C LEU A 76 2.55 10.60 0.91
N GLU A 77 2.53 11.50 -0.07
CA GLU A 77 1.32 11.80 -0.84
C GLU A 77 1.11 10.75 -1.92
N LYS A 78 -0.03 10.07 -1.94
CA LYS A 78 -0.31 8.98 -2.88
C LYS A 78 -0.68 9.56 -4.24
N THR A 79 -0.19 8.92 -5.30
CA THR A 79 -0.65 9.28 -6.67
C THR A 79 -2.08 8.82 -6.96
N LYS A 80 -2.61 7.90 -6.15
CA LYS A 80 -3.97 7.37 -6.26
C LYS A 80 -4.57 7.24 -4.87
N ALA A 81 -5.84 7.61 -4.78
CA ALA A 81 -6.61 7.46 -3.56
C ALA A 81 -6.85 5.96 -3.25
N GLU A 82 -6.13 5.41 -2.27
CA GLU A 82 -6.22 3.99 -1.89
C GLU A 82 -5.76 3.73 -0.45
N TRP A 83 -6.23 2.66 0.18
CA TRP A 83 -5.74 2.22 1.50
C TRP A 83 -4.55 1.27 1.36
N TRP A 84 -3.45 1.59 2.04
CA TRP A 84 -2.24 0.78 2.01
C TRP A 84 -2.24 -0.24 3.14
N PRO A 85 -2.09 -1.55 2.88
CA PRO A 85 -1.93 -2.55 3.94
C PRO A 85 -0.61 -2.40 4.69
N HIS A 86 0.41 -1.85 4.06
CA HIS A 86 1.72 -1.61 4.66
C HIS A 86 2.40 -0.43 3.94
N VAL A 87 3.43 0.16 4.55
CA VAL A 87 4.20 1.23 3.89
C VAL A 87 5.18 0.64 2.89
N LEU A 88 6.01 -0.31 3.34
CA LEU A 88 6.96 -1.02 2.48
C LEU A 88 6.50 -2.44 2.19
N VAL A 89 6.76 -2.89 0.97
CA VAL A 89 6.50 -4.27 0.56
C VAL A 89 7.28 -5.24 1.45
N GLY A 90 6.57 -6.15 2.10
CA GLY A 90 7.13 -7.13 3.02
C GLY A 90 7.05 -6.75 4.50
N ASP A 91 6.66 -5.50 4.82
CA ASP A 91 6.33 -5.13 6.20
C ASP A 91 5.00 -5.76 6.66
N PRO A 92 4.80 -5.91 7.98
CA PRO A 92 3.54 -6.43 8.52
C PRO A 92 2.33 -5.63 8.04
N GLU A 93 1.32 -6.34 7.54
CA GLU A 93 0.11 -5.73 7.01
C GLU A 93 -0.88 -5.36 8.13
N ILE A 94 -1.52 -4.21 7.97
CA ILE A 94 -2.73 -3.87 8.72
C ILE A 94 -3.96 -4.36 7.97
N ASP A 95 -4.97 -4.75 8.73
CA ASP A 95 -6.26 -5.10 8.17
C ASP A 95 -6.99 -3.83 7.73
N ILE A 96 -6.75 -3.41 6.49
CA ILE A 96 -7.43 -2.26 5.87
C ILE A 96 -8.96 -2.42 5.83
N LYS A 97 -9.48 -3.63 6.11
CA LYS A 97 -10.92 -3.93 6.23
C LYS A 97 -11.56 -3.34 7.48
N LYS A 98 -10.77 -2.97 8.49
CA LYS A 98 -11.25 -2.33 9.72
C LYS A 98 -11.14 -0.81 9.68
N ILE A 99 -10.52 -0.25 8.64
CA ILE A 99 -10.44 1.19 8.45
C ILE A 99 -11.81 1.65 7.99
N GLN A 100 -12.55 2.31 8.86
CA GLN A 100 -13.77 2.98 8.45
C GLN A 100 -13.36 4.18 7.60
N PRO A 101 -13.83 4.30 6.34
CA PRO A 101 -13.72 5.56 5.64
C PRO A 101 -14.43 6.60 6.50
N GLU A 102 -13.75 7.71 6.81
CA GLU A 102 -14.42 8.83 7.45
C GLU A 102 -15.64 9.17 6.56
N ASN A 103 -16.84 8.95 7.09
CA ASN A 103 -18.12 8.96 6.37
C ASN A 103 -18.50 10.31 5.73
N SER A 104 -17.55 11.24 5.67
CA SER A 104 -17.67 12.55 5.04
C SER A 104 -17.45 12.40 3.53
N ARG A 105 -18.43 11.77 2.88
CA ARG A 105 -18.84 12.00 1.49
C ARG A 105 -17.94 11.40 0.40
N LEU A 106 -18.22 10.13 0.06
CA LEU A 106 -18.00 9.58 -1.28
C LEU A 106 -18.49 10.53 -2.42
N SER A 107 -19.44 11.44 -2.12
CA SER A 107 -19.93 12.46 -3.05
C SER A 107 -18.97 13.62 -3.28
N ASP A 108 -18.00 13.84 -2.39
CA ASP A 108 -17.03 14.94 -2.48
C ASP A 108 -15.73 14.48 -3.18
N LEU A 109 -15.63 13.18 -3.47
CA LEU A 109 -14.57 12.59 -4.28
C LEU A 109 -14.91 12.73 -5.76
N ASP A 110 -13.90 12.96 -6.60
CA ASP A 110 -14.06 12.93 -8.05
C ASP A 110 -14.50 11.53 -8.53
N GLN A 111 -15.01 11.45 -9.76
CA GLN A 111 -15.59 10.22 -10.30
C GLN A 111 -14.59 9.06 -10.37
N GLU A 112 -13.31 9.34 -10.63
CA GLU A 112 -12.26 8.34 -10.71
C GLU A 112 -11.92 7.80 -9.31
N THR A 113 -11.73 8.70 -8.35
CA THR A 113 -11.48 8.35 -6.96
C THR A 113 -12.63 7.54 -6.37
N ARG A 114 -13.88 7.94 -6.62
CA ARG A 114 -15.06 7.21 -6.17
C ARG A 114 -15.09 5.79 -6.76
N ALA A 115 -14.82 5.63 -8.06
CA ALA A 115 -14.79 4.33 -8.70
C ALA A 115 -13.70 3.42 -8.09
N ASN A 116 -12.53 3.98 -7.77
CA ASN A 116 -11.45 3.26 -7.10
C ASN A 116 -11.87 2.79 -5.69
N VAL A 117 -12.52 3.66 -4.91
CA VAL A 117 -13.03 3.30 -3.58
C VAL A 117 -14.13 2.25 -3.66
N GLU A 118 -15.09 2.39 -4.60
CA GLU A 118 -16.15 1.41 -4.83
C GLU A 118 -15.58 0.04 -5.26
N LYS A 119 -14.60 0.02 -6.17
CA LYS A 119 -13.88 -1.20 -6.56
C LYS A 119 -13.20 -1.85 -5.36
N MET A 120 -12.52 -1.06 -4.54
CA MET A 120 -11.82 -1.56 -3.35
C MET A 120 -12.80 -2.15 -2.34
N MET A 121 -13.93 -1.48 -2.07
CA MET A 121 -14.99 -2.00 -1.20
C MET A 121 -15.60 -3.31 -1.76
N TYR A 122 -15.78 -3.38 -3.08
CA TYR A 122 -16.28 -4.58 -3.75
C TYR A 122 -15.28 -5.74 -3.67
N ASP A 123 -14.01 -5.50 -3.99
CA ASP A 123 -12.93 -6.50 -3.93
C ASP A 123 -12.76 -7.05 -2.52
N GLN A 124 -12.90 -6.18 -1.52
CA GLN A 124 -12.92 -6.56 -0.12
C GLN A 124 -14.10 -7.49 0.23
N GLN A 125 -15.31 -7.20 -0.26
CA GLN A 125 -16.48 -8.06 -0.04
C GLN A 125 -16.31 -9.43 -0.71
N GLN A 126 -15.68 -9.47 -1.88
CA GLN A 126 -15.39 -10.72 -2.59
C GLN A 126 -14.37 -11.58 -1.84
N GLN A 127 -13.26 -10.99 -1.39
CA GLN A 127 -12.24 -11.72 -0.62
C GLN A 127 -12.81 -12.34 0.66
N MET A 128 -13.69 -11.66 1.40
CA MET A 128 -14.33 -12.25 2.59
C MET A 128 -15.21 -13.46 2.26
N ARG A 129 -15.74 -13.53 1.04
CA ARG A 129 -16.54 -14.64 0.55
C ARG A 129 -15.70 -15.73 -0.12
N GLY A 130 -14.36 -15.60 -0.14
CA GLY A 130 -13.47 -16.48 -0.89
C GLY A 130 -13.69 -16.39 -2.40
N LEU A 131 -14.22 -15.25 -2.88
CA LEU A 131 -14.53 -14.98 -4.28
C LEU A 131 -13.41 -14.12 -4.90
N PRO A 132 -13.18 -14.24 -6.22
CA PRO A 132 -12.13 -13.49 -6.91
C PRO A 132 -12.39 -11.98 -6.87
N THR A 133 -11.32 -11.21 -6.69
CA THR A 133 -11.31 -9.74 -6.83
C THR A 133 -11.61 -9.31 -8.26
N SER A 134 -11.88 -8.01 -8.46
CA SER A 134 -12.11 -7.44 -9.79
C SER A 134 -10.95 -7.68 -10.74
N ASP A 135 -9.70 -7.60 -10.26
CA ASP A 135 -8.51 -7.82 -11.10
C ASP A 135 -8.35 -9.29 -11.48
N GLU A 136 -8.65 -10.20 -10.55
CA GLU A 136 -8.66 -11.64 -10.82
C GLU A 136 -9.80 -12.01 -11.78
N MET A 137 -10.99 -11.44 -11.61
CA MET A 137 -12.11 -11.61 -12.55
C MET A 137 -11.77 -11.08 -13.95
N GLN A 138 -11.09 -9.94 -14.05
CA GLN A 138 -10.62 -9.44 -15.35
C GLN A 138 -9.62 -10.39 -16.00
N LYS A 139 -8.64 -10.90 -15.24
CA LYS A 139 -7.69 -11.90 -15.71
C LYS A 139 -8.38 -13.19 -16.17
N LEU A 140 -9.34 -13.71 -15.39
CA LEU A 140 -10.14 -14.88 -15.75
C LEU A 140 -10.93 -14.66 -17.04
N ASN A 141 -11.59 -13.50 -17.18
CA ASN A 141 -12.35 -13.15 -18.37
C ASN A 141 -11.46 -13.03 -19.62
N GLN A 142 -10.26 -12.45 -19.48
CA GLN A 142 -9.29 -12.37 -20.58
C GLN A 142 -8.80 -13.77 -20.99
N LEU A 143 -8.48 -14.62 -20.01
CA LEU A 143 -8.09 -16.00 -20.25
C LEU A 143 -9.20 -16.78 -20.95
N ASP A 144 -10.46 -16.60 -20.55
CA ASP A 144 -11.61 -17.26 -21.18
C ASP A 144 -11.86 -16.78 -22.61
N LYS A 145 -11.69 -15.49 -22.88
CA LYS A 145 -11.73 -14.97 -24.27
C LYS A 145 -10.59 -15.55 -25.11
N PHE A 146 -9.39 -15.63 -24.56
CA PHE A 146 -8.23 -16.19 -25.25
C PHE A 146 -8.44 -17.67 -25.61
N LYS A 147 -8.93 -18.48 -24.66
CA LYS A 147 -9.31 -19.89 -24.90
C LYS A 147 -10.34 -20.06 -26.02
N LYS A 148 -11.33 -19.15 -26.10
CA LYS A 148 -12.35 -19.18 -27.16
C LYS A 148 -11.79 -18.82 -28.54
N MET A 149 -10.80 -17.93 -28.59
CA MET A 149 -10.17 -17.51 -29.86
C MET A 149 -9.12 -18.51 -30.34
N HIS A 150 -8.52 -19.29 -29.43
CA HIS A 150 -7.49 -20.28 -29.72
C HIS A 150 -7.86 -21.67 -29.18
N PRO A 151 -8.94 -22.30 -29.68
CA PRO A 151 -9.36 -23.62 -29.26
C PRO A 151 -8.31 -24.72 -29.53
N GLU A 152 -7.33 -24.46 -30.40
CA GLU A 152 -6.19 -25.33 -30.70
C GLU A 152 -5.13 -25.39 -29.59
N LEU A 153 -5.14 -24.47 -28.63
CA LEU A 153 -4.20 -24.44 -27.52
C LEU A 153 -4.73 -25.27 -26.34
N ASP A 154 -3.90 -26.17 -25.81
CA ASP A 154 -4.25 -27.00 -24.65
C ASP A 154 -3.86 -26.30 -23.34
N PHE A 155 -4.87 -25.99 -22.52
CA PHE A 155 -4.72 -25.34 -21.20
C PHE A 155 -4.88 -26.34 -20.04
N SER A 156 -4.88 -27.65 -20.31
CA SER A 156 -5.05 -28.70 -19.30
C SER A 156 -3.92 -28.74 -18.26
N THR A 157 -2.74 -28.22 -18.60
CA THR A 157 -1.54 -28.18 -17.75
C THR A 157 -1.52 -27.02 -16.75
N LEU A 158 -2.29 -25.95 -16.97
CA LEU A 158 -2.31 -24.76 -16.09
C LEU A 158 -2.94 -25.02 -14.71
N LYS A 159 -3.70 -26.11 -14.54
CA LYS A 159 -4.38 -26.43 -13.26
C LYS A 159 -3.46 -26.99 -12.16
N LYS A 160 -2.18 -27.25 -12.44
CA LYS A 160 -1.30 -27.99 -11.50
C LYS A 160 -0.45 -27.13 -10.57
N GLU A 161 -0.41 -25.81 -10.73
CA GLU A 161 0.32 -24.95 -9.80
C GLU A 161 -0.65 -24.01 -9.08
N ASN A 162 -0.71 -24.21 -7.75
CA ASN A 162 -1.32 -23.36 -6.74
C ASN A 162 -2.85 -23.31 -6.63
N ILE A 163 -3.38 -24.22 -5.81
CA ILE A 163 -4.42 -23.85 -4.86
C ILE A 163 -4.14 -24.52 -3.51
N HIS A 164 -3.31 -23.89 -2.68
CA HIS A 164 -3.31 -24.11 -1.23
C HIS A 164 -3.79 -22.81 -0.60
N PHE A 165 -5.05 -22.79 -0.20
CA PHE A 165 -5.59 -21.73 0.67
C PHE A 165 -5.43 -22.23 2.10
N GLY A 166 -4.32 -21.82 2.73
CA GLY A 166 -4.11 -21.89 4.18
C GLY A 166 -4.28 -20.51 4.79
#